data_AF-A0A1M8AC09-F1
#
_entry.id   AF-A0A1M8AC09-F1
#
_cell.length_a   1.000
_cell.length_b   1.000
_cell.length_c   1.000
_cell.angle_alpha   90.00
_cell.angle_beta   90.00
_cell.angle_gamma   90.00
#
_symmetry.space_group_name_H-M   'P 1'
#
loop_
_entity.id
_entity.type
_entity.pdbx_description
1 polymer ?
#
loop_
_entity_poly.entity_id
_entity_poly.type
_entity_poly.pdbx_seq_one_letter_code
_entity_poly.pdbx_strand_id
1 'polypeptide(L)' 'MSGRQGGKLKPLKAPKKTNKELDEDDLAFKQKQKEEAAAKKAAIEKLKGKKK' A
#
# COMPACT_ATOMS: atom_id res chain seq x y z
N MET A 1 39.81 23.30 -5.73
CA MET A 1 38.49 23.80 -5.27
C MET A 1 37.46 22.68 -5.37
N SER A 2 37.32 21.95 -4.26
CA SER A 2 36.22 21.01 -4.01
C SER A 2 34.88 21.73 -4.16
N GLY A 3 33.88 21.11 -4.77
CA GLY A 3 32.54 21.71 -4.78
C GLY A 3 31.53 21.19 -5.79
N ARG A 4 31.87 20.26 -6.68
CA ARG A 4 30.88 19.65 -7.61
C ARG A 4 30.17 18.42 -7.01
N GLN A 5 29.84 18.46 -5.71
CA GLN A 5 28.97 17.47 -5.05
C GLN A 5 27.55 18.01 -4.78
N GLY A 6 27.18 19.15 -5.37
CA GLY A 6 25.80 19.68 -5.33
C GLY A 6 24.84 19.01 -6.31
N GLY A 7 25.31 18.06 -7.12
CA GLY A 7 24.47 17.30 -8.05
C GLY A 7 23.83 16.13 -7.34
N LYS A 8 22.75 16.37 -6.59
CA LYS A 8 21.74 15.38 -6.18
C LYS A 8 22.39 14.01 -5.93
N LEU A 9 23.30 13.94 -4.95
CA LEU A 9 23.81 12.66 -4.48
C LEU A 9 22.58 11.77 -4.30
N LYS A 10 22.52 10.70 -5.11
CA LYS A 10 21.48 9.66 -5.11
C LYS A 10 20.98 9.48 -3.69
N PRO A 11 19.68 9.27 -3.42
CA PRO A 11 19.13 9.21 -2.07
C PRO A 11 19.92 8.24 -1.17
N LEU A 12 21.02 8.71 -0.58
CA LEU A 12 21.94 7.96 0.27
C LEU A 12 21.38 7.92 1.70
N LYS A 13 20.23 8.57 1.91
CA LYS A 13 19.52 8.69 3.17
C LYS A 13 18.00 8.57 3.01
N ALA A 14 17.51 8.01 1.89
CA ALA A 14 16.16 7.45 1.95
C ALA A 14 16.25 6.24 2.89
N PRO A 15 15.39 6.14 3.91
CA PRO A 15 15.36 4.94 4.74
C PRO A 15 15.20 3.75 3.80
N LYS A 16 16.19 2.85 3.79
CA LYS A 16 16.04 1.57 3.11
C LYS A 16 14.73 1.01 3.63
N LYS A 17 13.79 0.72 2.73
CA LYS A 17 12.47 0.20 3.10
C LYS A 17 12.71 -0.94 4.08
N THR A 18 12.47 -0.67 5.36
CA THR A 18 12.54 -1.70 6.38
C THR A 18 11.45 -2.68 5.98
N ASN A 19 11.84 -3.94 5.75
CA ASN A 19 10.84 -4.99 5.64
C ASN A 19 10.10 -4.96 6.97
N LYS A 20 8.90 -4.39 6.93
CA LYS A 20 7.96 -4.48 8.03
C LYS A 20 7.64 -5.97 8.10
N GLU A 21 8.19 -6.65 9.10
CA GLU A 21 7.77 -7.99 9.45
C GLU A 21 6.27 -7.85 9.76
N LEU A 22 5.45 -8.37 8.85
CA LEU A 22 4.02 -8.38 9.04
C LEU A 22 3.75 -9.56 9.96
N ASP A 23 3.49 -9.25 11.22
CA ASP A 23 3.13 -10.24 12.22
C ASP A 23 1.80 -10.92 11.85
N GLU A 24 1.48 -12.05 12.49
CA GLU A 24 0.28 -12.84 12.19
C GLU A 24 -1.01 -12.01 12.26
N ASP A 25 -1.07 -11.03 13.18
CA ASP A 25 -2.16 -10.08 13.32
C ASP A 25 -2.32 -9.14 12.11
N ASP A 26 -1.21 -8.69 11.53
CA ASP A 26 -1.21 -7.82 10.35
C ASP A 26 -1.70 -8.58 9.10
N LEU A 27 -1.37 -9.87 8.99
CA LEU A 27 -1.88 -10.75 7.94
C LEU A 27 -3.38 -11.00 8.11
N ALA A 28 -3.84 -11.27 9.34
CA ALA A 28 -5.26 -11.45 9.64
C ALA A 28 -6.07 -10.17 9.33
N PHE A 29 -5.55 -8.99 9.66
CA PHE A 29 -6.21 -7.72 9.35
C PHE A 29 -6.26 -7.45 7.83
N LYS A 30 -5.19 -7.75 7.10
CA LYS A 30 -5.17 -7.63 5.63
C LYS A 30 -6.14 -8.61 4.95
N GLN A 31 -6.28 -9.82 5.48
CA GLN A 31 -7.29 -10.77 4.97
C GLN A 31 -8.70 -10.24 5.20
N LYS A 32 -9.02 -9.80 6.42
CA LYS A 32 -10.31 -9.17 6.74
C LYS A 32 -10.61 -7.95 5.85
N GLN A 33 -9.65 -7.06 5.64
CA GLN A 33 -9.82 -5.90 4.74
C GLN A 33 -10.12 -6.32 3.30
N LYS A 34 -9.44 -7.35 2.79
CA LYS A 34 -9.68 -7.84 1.42
C LYS A 34 -11.08 -8.43 1.28
N GLU A 35 -11.54 -9.21 2.27
CA GLU A 35 -12.88 -9.77 2.30
C GLU A 35 -13.96 -8.68 2.38
N GLU A 36 -13.78 -7.69 3.25
CA GLU A 36 -14.69 -6.54 3.34
C GLU A 36 -14.73 -5.74 2.03
N ALA A 37 -13.57 -5.50 1.43
CA ALA A 37 -13.49 -4.76 0.16
C ALA A 37 -14.16 -5.55 -0.98
N ALA A 38 -13.99 -6.88 -1.02
CA ALA A 38 -14.66 -7.74 -1.98
C ALA A 38 -16.19 -7.74 -1.78
N ALA A 39 -16.66 -7.86 -0.53
CA ALA A 39 -18.07 -7.80 -0.20
C ALA A 39 -18.70 -6.44 -0.57
N LYS A 40 -18.02 -5.33 -0.27
CA LYS A 40 -18.45 -3.98 -0.64
C LYS A 40 -18.52 -3.82 -2.16
N LYS A 41 -17.52 -4.29 -2.90
CA LYS A 41 -17.53 -4.25 -4.38
C LYS A 41 -18.68 -5.05 -4.96
N ALA A 42 -18.89 -6.29 -4.50
CA ALA A 42 -20.00 -7.12 -4.96
C ALA A 42 -21.37 -6.50 -4.63
N ALA A 43 -21.52 -5.87 -3.46
CA ALA A 43 -22.74 -5.14 -3.11
C ALA A 43 -22.96 -3.92 -4.03
N ILE A 44 -21.91 -3.15 -4.31
CA ILE A 44 -21.97 -2.01 -5.24
C ILE A 44 -22.33 -2.47 -6.65
N GLU A 45 -21.74 -3.57 -7.14
CA GLU A 45 -22.05 -4.14 -8.45
C GLU A 45 -23.50 -4.62 -8.54
N LYS A 46 -23.99 -5.33 -7.52
CA LYS A 46 -25.41 -5.73 -7.43
C LYS A 46 -26.34 -4.54 -7.43
N LEU A 47 -26.01 -3.47 -6.70
CA LEU A 47 -26.79 -2.23 -6.66
C LEU A 47 -26.75 -1.47 -7.99
N LYS A 48 -25.59 -1.43 -8.65
CA LYS A 48 -25.43 -0.83 -9.98
C LYS A 48 -26.22 -1.60 -11.04
N GLY A 49 -26.21 -2.92 -10.99
CA GLY A 49 -26.97 -3.77 -11.91
C GLY A 49 -28.49 -3.67 -11.75
N LYS A 50 -28.98 -3.42 -10.53
CA LYS A 50 -30.41 -3.19 -10.26
C LYS A 50 -30.93 -1.79 -10.56
N LYS A 51 -30.04 -0.82 -10.80
CA LYS A 51 -30.40 0.58 -11.14
C LYS A 51 -30.50 0.84 -12.65
N LYS A 52 -30.46 -0.21 -13.47
CA LYS A 52 -30.63 -0.16 -14.92
C LYS A 52 -31.95 -0.80 -15.29
#